data_AF-A0A6P2K146-F1
#
_entry.id   AF-A0A6P2K146-F1
#
_cell.length_a   1.000
_cell.length_b   1.000
_cell.length_c   1.000
_cell.angle_alpha   90.00
_cell.angle_beta   90.00
_cell.angle_gamma   90.00
#
_symmetry.space_group_name_H-M   'P 1'
#
loop_
_entity.id
_entity.type
_entity.pdbx_description
1 polymer ?
#
loop_
_entity_poly.entity_id
_entity_poly.type
_entity_poly.pdbx_seq_one_letter_code
_entity_poly.pdbx_strand_id
1 'polypeptide(L)'
;MNHLKPMTIALLAGCGISAGAVHAAGGTDAPPPCSVGQLADQDGGAATPGGTSVRGFSLGGCSSAVLQGDRATAMVNGDHIEVRDGTVYVNGRSYGAVTPAQTVEYVAAPGGRTLKVDGAIRTPVR
;
A
#
# COMPACT_ATOMS: atom_id res chain seq x y z
N MET A 1 20.13 48.42 50.23
CA MET A 1 20.25 47.05 50.76
C MET A 1 18.96 46.31 50.44
N ASN A 2 18.83 45.16 49.78
CA ASN A 2 19.70 44.15 49.16
C ASN A 2 18.83 43.37 48.14
N HIS A 3 19.44 43.02 47.00
CA HIS A 3 19.22 41.89 46.07
C HIS A 3 18.04 40.92 46.28
N LEU A 4 17.40 40.49 45.18
CA LEU A 4 17.35 39.08 44.78
C LEU A 4 17.03 38.92 43.26
N LYS A 5 17.78 38.05 42.59
CA LYS A 5 17.89 37.76 41.14
C LYS A 5 16.65 37.05 40.53
N PRO A 6 16.39 37.19 39.22
CA PRO A 6 15.63 36.18 38.48
C PRO A 6 16.46 34.89 38.30
N MET A 7 15.86 33.74 38.61
CA MET A 7 16.41 32.40 38.38
C MET A 7 16.39 32.07 36.87
N THR A 8 17.56 31.78 36.32
CA THR A 8 17.77 31.21 34.99
C THR A 8 17.42 29.72 35.00
N ILE A 9 16.47 29.28 34.19
CA ILE A 9 16.23 27.86 33.92
C ILE A 9 17.06 27.48 32.67
N ALA A 10 18.09 26.69 32.89
CA ALA A 10 18.82 25.99 31.83
C ALA A 10 18.07 24.69 31.50
N LEU A 11 17.79 24.45 30.22
CA LEU A 11 17.32 23.15 29.72
C LEU A 11 18.25 22.69 28.59
N LEU A 12 18.63 21.43 28.72
CA LEU A 12 19.81 20.79 28.18
C LEU A 12 19.79 20.67 26.65
N ALA A 13 20.90 21.06 26.03
CA ALA A 13 21.30 20.56 24.73
C ALA A 13 21.87 19.14 24.91
N GLY A 14 21.31 18.16 24.19
CA GLY A 14 21.85 16.81 24.20
C GLY A 14 21.03 15.87 23.32
N CYS A 15 21.55 15.60 22.14
CA CYS A 15 21.71 14.26 21.54
C CYS A 15 22.01 14.44 20.05
N GLY A 16 23.29 14.38 19.70
CA GLY A 16 23.67 13.97 18.36
C GLY A 16 23.47 12.46 18.21
N ILE A 17 23.34 11.99 16.97
CA ILE A 17 23.88 10.71 16.50
C ILE A 17 24.22 10.87 15.00
N SER A 18 25.47 10.48 14.74
CA SER A 18 26.25 10.20 13.54
C SER A 18 25.61 10.02 12.16
N ALA A 19 26.42 10.42 11.18
CA ALA A 19 26.35 10.13 9.75
C ALA A 19 26.40 8.64 9.39
N GLY A 20 25.76 8.31 8.27
CA GLY A 20 25.80 7.05 7.52
C GLY A 20 24.45 6.88 6.80
N ALA A 21 24.31 6.75 5.49
CA ALA A 21 25.26 6.53 4.42
C ALA A 21 24.83 7.32 3.16
N VAL A 22 25.83 7.74 2.39
CA VAL A 22 25.68 8.17 1.01
C VAL A 22 25.35 6.96 0.13
N HIS A 23 24.28 7.03 -0.64
CA HIS A 23 24.17 6.34 -1.93
C HIS A 23 23.54 7.30 -2.93
N ALA A 24 24.39 7.82 -3.81
CA ALA A 24 24.01 8.53 -5.02
C ALA A 24 23.99 7.53 -6.19
N ALA A 25 22.94 7.57 -7.00
CA ALA A 25 22.89 7.28 -8.44
C ALA A 25 21.41 7.46 -8.84
N GLY A 26 21.03 8.42 -9.68
CA GLY A 26 21.51 8.56 -11.04
C GLY A 26 20.57 7.76 -11.95
N GLY A 27 19.49 8.39 -12.40
CA GLY A 27 18.53 7.81 -13.32
C GLY A 27 17.17 8.50 -13.20
N THR A 28 16.86 9.36 -14.16
CA THR A 28 15.50 9.82 -14.40
C THR A 28 14.65 8.63 -14.84
N ASP A 29 14.11 7.91 -13.87
CA ASP A 29 12.89 7.13 -14.08
C ASP A 29 11.98 7.54 -12.94
N ALA A 30 10.99 8.37 -13.26
CA ALA A 30 9.96 8.71 -12.28
C ALA A 30 9.35 7.37 -11.85
N PRO A 31 9.44 6.97 -10.56
CA PRO A 31 8.74 5.78 -10.12
C PRO A 31 7.27 5.96 -10.53
N PRO A 32 6.62 4.96 -11.17
CA PRO A 32 5.22 5.11 -11.53
C PRO A 32 4.46 5.49 -10.25
N PRO A 33 3.44 6.37 -10.34
CA PRO A 33 2.93 7.13 -9.18
C PRO A 33 2.34 6.27 -8.05
N CYS A 34 2.24 4.96 -8.25
CA CYS A 34 1.71 4.00 -7.28
C CYS A 34 2.66 2.81 -7.02
N SER A 35 3.97 2.93 -7.29
CA SER A 35 4.93 1.85 -6.99
C SER A 35 4.91 1.47 -5.50
N VAL A 36 4.55 0.20 -5.26
CA VAL A 36 4.44 -0.50 -3.97
C VAL A 36 5.83 -0.73 -3.33
N GLY A 37 6.72 0.26 -3.37
CA GLY A 37 8.05 0.23 -2.76
C GLY A 37 8.14 1.03 -1.45
N GLN A 38 7.08 1.77 -1.09
CA GLN A 38 7.15 2.75 -0.02
C GLN A 38 5.86 2.81 0.78
N LEU A 39 5.49 1.69 1.40
CA LEU A 39 4.58 1.69 2.54
C LEU A 39 5.21 0.78 3.59
N ALA A 40 6.03 1.40 4.44
CA ALA A 40 6.30 0.83 5.74
C ALA A 40 4.95 0.54 6.41
N ASP A 41 4.81 -0.70 6.88
CA ASP A 41 3.94 -1.16 7.95
C ASP A 41 3.11 -0.03 8.59
N GLN A 42 1.88 0.15 8.13
CA GLN A 42 0.87 0.86 8.90
C GLN A 42 -0.44 0.09 8.82
N ASP A 43 -0.85 -0.34 10.01
CA ASP A 43 -2.18 -0.82 10.39
C ASP A 43 -2.52 -2.30 10.07
N GLY A 44 -2.05 -3.18 10.96
CA GLY A 44 -2.93 -3.64 12.05
C GLY A 44 -4.14 -4.51 11.71
N GLY A 45 -4.26 -5.09 10.52
CA GLY A 45 -5.21 -6.18 10.26
C GLY A 45 -4.52 -7.53 10.39
N ALA A 46 -4.72 -8.28 11.47
CA ALA A 46 -4.20 -9.63 11.59
C ALA A 46 -4.69 -10.46 10.38
N ALA A 47 -3.77 -10.92 9.53
CA ALA A 47 -4.08 -11.93 8.54
C ALA A 47 -4.38 -13.22 9.30
N THR A 48 -5.66 -13.47 9.59
CA THR A 48 -6.11 -14.74 10.14
C THR A 48 -5.68 -15.85 9.18
N PRO A 49 -4.96 -16.89 9.63
CA PRO A 49 -4.64 -18.03 8.77
C PRO A 49 -5.97 -18.70 8.35
N GLY A 50 -6.31 -18.62 7.06
CA GLY A 50 -7.60 -19.07 6.51
C GLY A 50 -8.67 -17.98 6.38
N GLY A 51 -8.34 -16.71 6.63
CA GLY A 51 -9.24 -15.57 6.53
C GLY A 51 -9.05 -14.81 5.22
N THR A 52 -10.14 -14.59 4.50
CA THR A 52 -10.21 -13.64 3.39
C THR A 52 -9.76 -12.27 3.88
N SER A 53 -8.72 -11.72 3.25
CA SER A 53 -8.12 -10.45 3.65
C SER A 53 -8.27 -9.44 2.52
N VAL A 54 -8.64 -8.22 2.88
CA VAL A 54 -8.72 -7.08 1.97
C VAL A 54 -7.96 -5.92 2.59
N ARG A 55 -6.94 -5.41 1.90
CA ARG A 55 -6.21 -4.20 2.30
C ARG A 55 -6.37 -3.15 1.24
N GLY A 56 -6.94 -1.99 1.60
CA GLY A 56 -7.14 -0.87 0.70
C GLY A 56 -6.25 0.31 1.05
N PHE A 57 -5.76 1.03 0.03
CA PHE A 57 -4.99 2.26 0.22
C PHE A 57 -5.49 3.35 -0.74
N SER A 58 -5.36 4.61 -0.35
CA SER A 58 -5.62 5.75 -1.22
C SER A 58 -4.65 6.89 -0.94
N LEU A 59 -3.85 7.27 -1.92
CA LEU A 59 -2.84 8.33 -1.81
C LEU A 59 -2.70 9.07 -3.14
N GLY A 60 -2.84 10.40 -3.12
CA GLY A 60 -2.54 11.25 -4.29
C GLY A 60 -3.32 10.92 -5.57
N GLY A 61 -4.52 10.35 -5.45
CA GLY A 61 -5.33 9.90 -6.60
C GLY A 61 -5.04 8.48 -7.09
N CYS A 62 -4.11 7.76 -6.46
CA CYS A 62 -4.01 6.31 -6.57
C CYS A 62 -4.90 5.66 -5.50
N SER A 63 -5.70 4.68 -5.88
CA SER A 63 -6.37 3.77 -4.96
C SER A 63 -5.97 2.33 -5.30
N SER A 64 -5.74 1.50 -4.30
CA SER A 64 -5.42 0.09 -4.52
C SER A 64 -6.12 -0.81 -3.51
N ALA A 65 -6.32 -2.06 -3.89
CA ALA A 65 -6.70 -3.13 -2.98
C ALA A 65 -5.89 -4.41 -3.22
N VAL A 66 -5.58 -5.11 -2.14
CA VAL A 66 -5.03 -6.46 -2.17
C VAL A 66 -6.06 -7.41 -1.60
N LEU A 67 -6.42 -8.45 -2.36
CA LEU A 67 -7.38 -9.48 -2.00
C LEU A 67 -6.70 -10.85 -1.99
N GLN A 68 -7.05 -11.69 -1.02
CA GLN A 68 -6.60 -13.08 -0.94
C GLN A 68 -7.72 -13.96 -0.36
N GLY A 69 -7.76 -15.22 -0.75
CA GLY A 69 -8.74 -16.22 -0.30
C GLY A 69 -9.81 -16.59 -1.33
N ASP A 70 -10.70 -17.51 -0.95
CA ASP A 70 -11.74 -18.08 -1.84
C ASP A 70 -12.85 -17.09 -2.22
N ARG A 71 -13.16 -16.13 -1.35
CA ARG A 71 -14.22 -15.15 -1.55
C ARG A 71 -13.87 -13.80 -0.91
N ALA A 72 -13.57 -12.80 -1.72
CA ALA A 72 -13.22 -11.47 -1.23
C ALA A 72 -13.82 -10.39 -2.12
N THR A 73 -14.19 -9.25 -1.54
CA THR A 73 -14.74 -8.12 -2.28
C THR A 73 -14.10 -6.83 -1.83
N ALA A 74 -13.79 -5.93 -2.76
CA ALA A 74 -13.23 -4.62 -2.49
C ALA A 74 -13.83 -3.56 -3.42
N MET A 75 -13.92 -2.33 -2.92
CA MET A 75 -14.25 -1.15 -3.71
C MET A 75 -12.99 -0.28 -3.84
N VAL A 76 -12.54 -0.02 -5.07
CA VAL A 76 -11.34 0.79 -5.33
C VAL A 76 -11.68 1.86 -6.35
N ASN A 77 -11.70 3.12 -5.93
CA ASN A 77 -12.02 4.26 -6.80
C ASN A 77 -13.33 4.09 -7.63
N GLY A 78 -14.34 3.45 -7.02
CA GLY A 78 -15.63 3.16 -7.67
C GLY A 78 -15.67 1.84 -8.45
N ASP A 79 -14.54 1.16 -8.65
CA ASP A 79 -14.49 -0.17 -9.25
C ASP A 79 -14.77 -1.24 -8.19
N HIS A 80 -15.62 -2.22 -8.52
CA HIS A 80 -15.94 -3.37 -7.67
C HIS A 80 -15.07 -4.57 -8.08
N ILE A 81 -14.21 -5.01 -7.17
CA ILE A 81 -13.34 -6.15 -7.36
C ILE A 81 -13.87 -7.30 -6.50
N GLU A 82 -14.07 -8.45 -7.12
CA GLU A 82 -14.67 -9.63 -6.50
C GLU A 82 -13.82 -10.85 -6.85
N VAL A 83 -13.37 -11.59 -5.84
CA VAL A 83 -12.95 -12.98 -6.00
C VAL A 83 -14.15 -13.83 -5.63
N ARG A 84 -14.64 -14.61 -6.60
CA ARG A 84 -15.77 -15.53 -6.41
C ARG A 84 -15.46 -16.84 -7.14
N ASP A 85 -15.65 -17.95 -6.43
CA ASP A 85 -15.50 -19.31 -6.95
C ASP A 85 -14.15 -19.52 -7.66
N GLY A 86 -13.07 -19.01 -7.04
CA GLY A 86 -11.71 -19.10 -7.58
C GLY A 86 -11.50 -18.32 -8.88
N THR A 87 -12.33 -17.31 -9.17
CA THR A 87 -12.18 -16.41 -10.31
C THR A 87 -12.22 -14.97 -9.83
N VAL A 88 -11.32 -14.14 -10.35
CA VAL A 88 -11.32 -12.70 -10.07
C VAL A 88 -12.13 -11.95 -11.12
N TYR A 89 -12.92 -10.99 -10.66
CA TYR A 89 -13.77 -10.12 -11.45
C TYR A 89 -13.51 -8.65 -11.10
N VAL A 90 -13.54 -7.78 -12.11
CA VAL A 90 -13.57 -6.33 -11.94
C VAL A 90 -14.80 -5.79 -12.67
N ASN A 91 -15.71 -5.15 -11.94
CA ASN A 91 -17.00 -4.69 -12.45
C ASN A 91 -17.75 -5.77 -13.24
N GLY A 92 -17.68 -7.03 -12.75
CA GLY A 92 -18.30 -8.20 -13.39
C GLY A 92 -17.52 -8.79 -14.57
N ARG A 93 -16.41 -8.20 -15.02
CA ARG A 93 -15.54 -8.77 -16.06
C ARG A 93 -14.53 -9.72 -15.44
N SER A 94 -14.44 -10.95 -15.92
CA SER A 94 -13.48 -11.94 -15.43
C SER A 94 -12.05 -11.59 -15.85
N TYR A 95 -11.10 -11.75 -14.94
CA TYR A 95 -9.65 -11.68 -15.16
C TYR A 95 -8.99 -13.08 -15.01
N GLY A 96 -9.83 -14.11 -15.01
CA GLY A 96 -9.44 -15.51 -14.98
C GLY A 96 -9.35 -16.11 -13.57
N ALA A 97 -8.97 -17.38 -13.54
CA ALA A 97 -8.89 -18.15 -12.32
C ALA A 97 -7.74 -17.69 -11.41
N VAL A 98 -7.99 -17.80 -10.10
CA VAL A 98 -7.08 -17.55 -8.98
C VAL A 98 -7.25 -18.64 -7.93
N THR A 99 -6.18 -19.06 -7.28
CA THR A 99 -6.26 -19.94 -6.12
C THR A 99 -6.34 -19.13 -4.82
N PRO A 100 -6.81 -19.71 -3.71
CA PRO A 100 -6.97 -18.98 -2.44
C PRO A 100 -5.65 -18.47 -1.87
N ALA A 101 -4.53 -19.11 -2.24
CA ALA A 101 -3.19 -18.68 -1.84
C ALA A 101 -2.67 -17.50 -2.67
N GLN A 102 -3.22 -17.28 -3.87
CA GLN A 102 -2.75 -16.20 -4.75
C GLN A 102 -3.22 -14.84 -4.25
N THR A 103 -2.34 -13.86 -4.43
CA THR A 103 -2.60 -12.47 -4.06
C THR A 103 -3.08 -11.71 -5.27
N VAL A 104 -4.29 -11.17 -5.20
CA VAL A 104 -4.87 -10.31 -6.23
C VAL A 104 -4.63 -8.85 -5.84
N GLU A 105 -3.87 -8.12 -6.63
CA GLU A 105 -3.64 -6.69 -6.45
C GLU A 105 -4.37 -5.92 -7.55
N TYR A 106 -5.22 -4.96 -7.16
CA TYR A 106 -5.85 -4.02 -8.06
C TYR A 106 -5.38 -2.61 -7.76
N VAL A 107 -4.98 -1.87 -8.80
CA VAL A 107 -4.55 -0.48 -8.69
C VAL A 107 -5.33 0.36 -9.69
N ALA A 108 -6.03 1.37 -9.19
CA ALA A 108 -6.65 2.42 -9.98
C ALA A 108 -5.83 3.71 -9.79
N ALA A 109 -5.21 4.17 -10.87
CA ALA A 109 -4.43 5.40 -10.91
C ALA A 109 -5.04 6.36 -11.94
N PRO A 110 -4.68 7.66 -11.93
CA PRO A 110 -5.19 8.62 -12.92
C PRO A 110 -4.85 8.21 -14.37
N GLY A 111 -3.74 7.51 -14.57
CA GLY A 111 -3.28 7.05 -15.89
C GLY A 111 -3.86 5.70 -16.35
N GLY A 112 -4.62 5.00 -15.50
CA GLY A 112 -5.19 3.71 -15.87
C GLY A 112 -5.43 2.78 -14.69
N ARG A 113 -5.96 1.60 -15.01
CA ARG A 113 -6.19 0.53 -14.02
C ARG A 113 -5.39 -0.70 -14.39
N THR A 114 -4.85 -1.35 -13.37
CA THR A 114 -4.04 -2.57 -13.51
C THR A 114 -4.51 -3.60 -12.50
N LEU A 115 -4.67 -4.84 -12.96
CA LEU A 115 -4.89 -5.99 -12.10
C LEU A 115 -3.68 -6.93 -12.20
N LYS A 116 -3.16 -7.37 -11.06
CA LYS A 116 -2.08 -8.34 -10.96
C LYS A 116 -2.53 -9.52 -10.10
N VAL A 117 -2.04 -10.70 -10.46
CA VAL A 117 -2.15 -11.91 -9.65
C VAL A 117 -0.73 -12.41 -9.39
N ASP A 118 -0.34 -12.47 -8.12
CA ASP A 118 1.04 -12.78 -7.71
C ASP A 118 2.09 -11.91 -8.43
N GLY A 119 1.76 -10.63 -8.62
CA GLY A 119 2.61 -9.66 -9.32
C GLY A 119 2.52 -9.69 -10.85
N ALA A 120 1.92 -10.72 -11.46
CA ALA A 120 1.76 -10.81 -12.91
C ALA A 120 0.51 -10.07 -13.39
N ILE A 121 0.68 -9.11 -14.33
CA ILE A 121 -0.42 -8.34 -14.91
C ILE A 121 -1.37 -9.27 -15.66
N ARG A 122 -2.67 -9.15 -15.39
CA ARG A 122 -3.75 -9.86 -16.07
C ARG A 122 -4.58 -8.88 -16.89
N THR A 123 -5.09 -9.37 -18.01
CA THR A 123 -6.11 -8.70 -18.81
C THR A 123 -7.46 -9.41 -18.64
N PRO A 124 -8.58 -8.74 -18.95
CA PRO A 124 -9.88 -9.39 -18.94
C PRO A 124 -9.92 -10.57 -19.92
N VAL A 125 -10.59 -11.65 -19.52
CA VAL A 125 -10.94 -12.76 -20.42
C VAL A 125 -12.04 -12.28 -21.36
N ARG A 126 -11.94 -12.65 -22.64
CA ARG A 126 -12.88 -12.24 -23.70
C ARG A 126 -14.19 -13.01 -23.64
#